data_AF-A0A1B0DKC0-F1
#
_entry.id   AF-A0A1B0DKC0-F1
#
_cell.length_a   1.000
_cell.length_b   1.000
_cell.length_c   1.000
_cell.angle_alpha   90.00
_cell.angle_beta   90.00
_cell.angle_gamma   90.00
#
_symmetry.space_group_name_H-M   'P 1'
#
loop_
_entity.id
_entity.type
_entity.pdbx_description
1 polymer ?
#
loop_
_entity_poly.entity_id
_entity_poly.type
_entity_poly.pdbx_seq_one_letter_code
_entity_poly.pdbx_strand_id
1 'polypeptide(L)'
;MMVIVMKHLLTGRSIQFQLALRCISTQSLRFSRLAEVGKLEAPKIQGKYDTGQLFLHRVFGYRGVVLFPWLARVYDRDIPNTQSPPIKTEVDTGAEAPSGNVGKEVKGTTHTFYQVLIDSRDCPFIRAQTEAVTFLGNQDSSRSLYAIPGLDYVAHEDILPYSSPEKTPLHHELFDKFLTYQPERDPPFEAQDTLRAWQKKNHPWLELSDVHKETTEGVRVT
;
A
#
# COMPACT_ATOMS: atom_id res chain seq x y z
N MET A 1 43.67 -1.39 62.38
CA MET A 1 43.67 -0.67 63.68
C MET A 1 42.35 0.06 63.79
N MET A 2 41.58 -0.24 64.85
CA MET A 2 40.34 0.43 65.32
C MET A 2 39.08 0.37 64.42
N VAL A 3 37.83 0.18 64.88
CA VAL A 3 37.18 -0.34 66.11
C VAL A 3 35.74 -0.68 65.66
N ILE A 4 35.16 -1.78 66.15
CA ILE A 4 33.71 -2.05 66.12
C ILE A 4 33.08 -1.42 67.36
N VAL A 5 31.99 -0.65 67.21
CA VAL A 5 30.96 -0.48 68.24
C VAL A 5 29.57 -0.42 67.58
N MET A 6 28.61 -1.06 68.25
CA MET A 6 27.25 -1.39 67.84
C MET A 6 26.20 -0.57 68.63
N LYS A 7 24.96 -0.56 68.13
CA LYS A 7 23.65 -0.19 68.76
C LYS A 7 23.24 1.29 68.56
N HIS A 8 22.01 1.64 68.17
CA HIS A 8 20.70 1.07 68.51
C HIS A 8 19.65 1.27 67.40
N LEU A 9 18.67 0.35 67.38
CA LEU A 9 17.33 0.45 66.77
C LEU A 9 16.65 1.81 67.03
N LEU A 10 15.99 2.37 66.03
CA LEU A 10 14.62 2.90 66.16
C LEU A 10 13.87 2.78 64.82
N THR A 11 12.77 2.04 64.89
CA THR A 11 11.72 1.86 63.89
C THR A 11 10.95 3.14 63.61
N GLY A 12 10.69 3.45 62.34
CA GLY A 12 9.77 4.50 61.94
C GLY A 12 9.34 4.33 60.49
N ARG A 13 8.14 3.77 60.27
CA ARG A 13 7.47 3.75 58.96
C ARG A 13 7.18 5.20 58.56
N SER A 14 7.82 5.68 57.50
CA SER A 14 7.49 6.95 56.85
C SER A 14 6.82 6.67 55.52
N ILE A 15 5.54 7.05 55.42
CA ILE A 15 4.77 7.09 54.18
C ILE A 15 5.32 8.26 53.36
N GLN A 16 6.16 7.98 52.37
CA GLN A 16 6.62 9.01 51.44
C GLN A 16 5.54 9.23 50.37
N PHE A 17 4.89 10.39 50.45
CA PHE A 17 4.17 10.99 49.33
C PHE A 17 5.18 11.25 48.20
N GLN A 18 5.10 10.47 47.11
CA GLN A 18 5.81 10.80 45.88
C GLN A 18 5.13 12.01 45.24
N LEU A 19 5.82 13.15 45.28
CA LEU A 19 5.52 14.28 44.41
C LEU A 19 5.67 13.82 42.97
N ALA A 20 4.55 13.62 42.28
CA ALA A 20 4.51 13.47 40.85
C ALA A 20 4.94 14.79 40.21
N LEU A 21 6.21 14.88 39.80
CA LEU A 21 6.67 15.87 38.83
C LEU A 21 5.89 15.60 37.53
N ARG A 22 4.82 16.36 37.32
CA ARG A 22 4.22 16.52 36.00
C ARG A 22 5.29 17.13 35.11
N CYS A 23 5.93 16.31 34.30
CA CYS A 23 6.66 16.77 33.13
C CYS A 23 5.65 17.54 32.28
N ILE A 24 5.69 18.87 32.36
CA ILE A 24 5.01 19.74 31.40
C ILE A 24 5.74 19.52 30.09
N SER A 25 5.26 18.56 29.30
CA SER A 25 5.64 18.43 27.91
C SER A 25 5.21 19.72 27.24
N THR A 26 6.19 20.56 26.90
CA THR A 26 6.00 21.65 25.98
C THR A 26 5.51 21.04 24.68
N GLN A 27 4.20 21.04 24.46
CA GLN A 27 3.63 20.77 23.15
C GLN A 27 4.15 21.87 22.25
N SER A 28 5.27 21.60 21.58
CA SER A 28 5.71 22.38 20.43
C SER A 28 4.52 22.43 19.49
N LEU A 29 3.93 23.63 19.34
CA LEU A 29 2.96 23.89 18.30
C LEU A 29 3.68 23.59 16.99
N ARG A 30 3.49 22.38 16.46
CA ARG A 30 4.00 22.00 15.16
C ARG A 30 3.23 22.84 14.15
N PHE A 31 3.79 23.98 13.80
CA PHE A 31 3.34 24.73 12.64
C PHE A 31 3.49 23.80 11.43
N SER A 32 2.37 23.41 10.82
CA SER A 32 2.36 22.65 9.58
C SER A 32 2.92 23.54 8.48
N ARG A 33 4.19 23.32 8.13
CA ARG A 33 4.81 23.99 6.98
C ARG A 33 4.43 23.21 5.73
N LEU A 34 3.74 23.86 4.81
CA LEU A 34 3.51 23.30 3.48
C LEU A 34 4.87 23.18 2.76
N ALA A 35 5.12 22.02 2.16
CA ALA A 35 6.26 21.76 1.30
C ALA A 35 5.74 21.49 -0.11
N GLU A 36 6.27 22.22 -1.09
CA GLU A 36 6.03 21.92 -2.49
C GLU A 36 6.82 20.65 -2.85
N VAL A 37 6.14 19.66 -3.44
CA VAL A 37 6.74 18.38 -3.85
C VAL A 37 6.84 18.24 -5.37
N GLY A 38 6.04 18.99 -6.11
CA GLY A 38 5.93 18.89 -7.55
C GLY A 38 4.64 19.50 -8.09
N LYS A 39 4.39 19.29 -9.39
CA LYS A 39 3.23 19.78 -10.12
C LYS A 39 2.32 18.63 -10.50
N LEU A 40 1.06 18.67 -10.05
CA LEU A 40 0.04 17.69 -10.43
C LEU A 40 -0.19 17.69 -11.94
N GLU A 41 -0.39 16.49 -12.48
CA GLU A 41 -0.70 16.21 -13.88
C GLU A 41 -2.12 15.65 -14.01
N ALA A 42 -2.66 15.68 -15.23
CA ALA A 42 -3.97 15.11 -15.48
C ALA A 42 -3.89 13.57 -15.42
N PRO A 43 -4.76 12.90 -14.63
CA PRO A 43 -4.84 11.45 -14.66
C PRO A 43 -5.10 10.92 -16.07
N LYS A 44 -4.36 9.88 -16.47
CA LYS A 44 -4.52 9.25 -17.80
C LYS A 44 -5.89 8.58 -17.88
N ILE A 45 -6.65 8.89 -18.93
CA ILE A 45 -7.92 8.19 -19.26
C ILE A 45 -7.64 6.98 -20.15
N GLN A 46 -6.58 7.07 -20.97
CA GLN A 46 -6.14 6.03 -21.88
C GLN A 46 -4.64 5.81 -21.74
N GLY A 47 -4.20 4.57 -21.96
CA GLY A 47 -2.80 4.17 -21.81
C GLY A 47 -2.44 3.81 -20.37
N LYS A 48 -1.15 3.52 -20.15
CA LYS A 48 -0.60 3.13 -18.85
C LYS A 48 0.34 4.22 -18.33
N TYR A 49 0.52 4.29 -17.02
CA TYR A 49 1.65 5.01 -16.45
C TYR A 49 2.95 4.23 -16.68
N ASP A 50 4.00 4.98 -16.96
CA ASP A 50 5.32 4.45 -17.28
C ASP A 50 6.13 4.24 -15.99
N THR A 51 7.12 3.37 -16.04
CA THR A 51 8.09 3.20 -14.95
C THR A 51 8.72 4.54 -14.61
N GLY A 52 8.82 4.86 -13.31
CA GLY A 52 9.35 6.13 -12.85
C GLY A 52 8.32 7.25 -12.68
N GLN A 53 7.05 7.03 -13.07
CA GLN A 53 5.99 8.00 -12.83
C GLN A 53 5.81 8.23 -11.33
N LEU A 54 5.98 9.49 -10.88
CA LEU A 54 5.64 9.89 -9.53
C LEU A 54 4.13 10.11 -9.42
N PHE A 55 3.56 9.78 -8.26
CA PHE A 55 2.14 9.95 -8.01
C PHE A 55 1.81 10.19 -6.53
N LEU A 56 0.65 10.77 -6.28
CA LEU A 56 -0.03 10.74 -4.99
C LEU A 56 -1.14 9.71 -5.04
N HIS A 57 -1.24 8.85 -4.02
CA HIS A 57 -2.34 7.89 -3.93
C HIS A 57 -3.65 8.65 -3.65
N ARG A 58 -4.68 8.45 -4.47
CA ARG A 58 -5.95 9.20 -4.39
C ARG A 58 -6.67 9.03 -3.05
N VAL A 59 -6.70 7.82 -2.51
CA VAL A 59 -7.36 7.50 -1.23
C VAL A 59 -6.44 7.78 -0.03
N PHE A 60 -5.22 7.24 -0.03
CA PHE A 60 -4.32 7.29 1.13
C PHE A 60 -3.41 8.52 1.21
N GLY A 61 -3.27 9.27 0.11
CA GLY A 61 -2.52 10.52 0.07
C GLY A 61 -0.99 10.40 0.15
N TYR A 62 -0.43 9.18 0.14
CA TYR A 62 1.02 8.98 0.17
C TYR A 62 1.65 9.30 -1.20
N ARG A 63 2.92 9.70 -1.21
CA ARG A 63 3.74 9.80 -2.41
C ARG A 63 4.27 8.43 -2.80
N GLY A 64 4.26 8.13 -4.09
CA GLY A 64 4.82 6.91 -4.62
C GLY A 64 5.47 7.10 -5.98
N VAL A 65 6.14 6.04 -6.42
CA VAL A 65 6.68 5.91 -7.78
C VAL A 65 6.27 4.57 -8.39
N VAL A 66 5.87 4.61 -9.66
CA VAL A 66 5.50 3.41 -10.43
C VAL A 66 6.73 2.61 -10.80
N LEU A 67 6.72 1.30 -10.53
CA LEU A 67 7.76 0.37 -10.96
C LEU A 67 7.41 -0.26 -12.30
N PHE A 68 6.26 -0.94 -12.40
CA PHE A 68 5.77 -1.50 -13.66
C PHE A 68 4.27 -1.84 -13.57
N PRO A 69 3.55 -1.81 -14.70
CA PRO A 69 2.15 -2.25 -14.77
C PRO A 69 2.03 -3.76 -14.86
N TRP A 70 0.89 -4.29 -14.43
CA TRP A 70 0.39 -5.61 -14.82
C TRP A 70 -1.13 -5.56 -15.06
N LEU A 71 -1.68 -6.61 -15.67
CA LEU A 71 -3.12 -6.76 -15.88
C LEU A 71 -3.68 -7.75 -14.85
N ALA A 72 -4.67 -7.31 -14.08
CA ALA A 72 -5.38 -8.17 -13.13
C ALA A 72 -6.81 -8.40 -13.60
N ARG A 73 -7.35 -9.58 -13.32
CA ARG A 73 -8.78 -9.84 -13.46
C ARG A 73 -9.49 -9.35 -12.20
N VAL A 74 -10.44 -8.44 -12.36
CA VAL A 74 -11.23 -7.85 -11.28
C VAL A 74 -12.62 -8.44 -11.29
N TYR A 75 -13.02 -9.01 -10.16
CA TYR A 75 -14.36 -9.51 -9.91
C TYR A 75 -15.05 -8.56 -8.92
N ASP A 76 -15.89 -7.67 -9.45
CA ASP A 76 -16.64 -6.71 -8.65
C ASP A 76 -18.08 -7.21 -8.45
N ARG A 77 -18.44 -7.57 -7.23
CA ARG A 77 -19.77 -8.08 -6.87
C ARG A 77 -20.85 -7.00 -6.90
N ASP A 78 -20.47 -5.73 -6.87
CA ASP A 78 -21.39 -4.59 -6.84
C ASP A 78 -21.87 -4.19 -8.24
N ILE A 79 -21.14 -4.60 -9.28
CA ILE A 79 -21.50 -4.34 -10.67
C ILE A 79 -22.40 -5.49 -11.17
N PRO A 80 -23.70 -5.26 -11.41
CA PRO A 80 -24.56 -6.29 -11.97
C PRO A 80 -24.01 -6.68 -13.35
N ASN A 81 -23.80 -7.97 -13.56
CA ASN A 81 -23.36 -8.52 -14.83
C ASN A 81 -24.32 -8.06 -15.94
N THR A 82 -23.90 -7.12 -16.79
CA THR A 82 -24.69 -6.65 -17.92
C THR A 82 -24.78 -7.80 -18.92
N GLN A 83 -25.76 -8.68 -18.73
CA GLN A 83 -26.11 -9.68 -19.73
C GLN A 83 -26.78 -8.94 -20.90
N SER A 84 -26.11 -8.91 -22.04
CA SER A 84 -26.82 -9.05 -23.31
C SER A 84 -27.66 -10.34 -23.21
N PRO A 85 -28.97 -10.31 -23.49
CA PRO A 85 -29.83 -11.46 -23.23
C PRO A 85 -29.35 -12.67 -24.04
N PRO A 86 -29.20 -13.86 -23.43
CA PRO A 86 -29.11 -15.08 -24.21
C PRO A 86 -30.43 -15.23 -24.97
N ILE A 87 -30.33 -15.54 -26.26
CA ILE A 87 -31.47 -15.92 -27.10
C ILE A 87 -32.20 -17.04 -26.33
N LYS A 88 -33.40 -16.72 -25.84
CA LYS A 88 -34.29 -17.67 -25.18
C LYS A 88 -34.87 -18.57 -26.26
N THR A 89 -34.44 -19.83 -26.29
CA THR A 89 -35.28 -20.89 -26.82
C THR A 89 -36.15 -21.36 -25.67
N GLU A 90 -37.44 -21.07 -25.77
CA GLU A 90 -38.47 -21.42 -24.80
C GLU A 90 -38.61 -22.94 -24.69
N VAL A 91 -38.44 -23.51 -23.50
CA VAL A 91 -39.31 -24.58 -23.00
C VAL A 91 -39.47 -24.42 -21.48
N ASP A 92 -40.74 -24.36 -21.10
CA ASP A 92 -41.31 -24.15 -19.77
C ASP A 92 -41.25 -25.41 -18.90
N THR A 93 -40.86 -25.28 -17.62
CA THR A 93 -41.52 -25.96 -16.47
C THR A 93 -40.95 -25.46 -15.15
N GLY A 94 -41.84 -25.03 -14.25
CA GLY A 94 -41.50 -24.38 -12.99
C GLY A 94 -41.03 -25.29 -11.86
N ALA A 95 -40.31 -24.70 -10.92
CA ALA A 95 -40.23 -25.09 -9.51
C ALA A 95 -39.67 -23.91 -8.69
N GLU A 96 -40.24 -23.74 -7.50
CA GLU A 96 -40.04 -22.62 -6.57
C GLU A 96 -38.62 -22.53 -6.00
N ALA A 97 -38.19 -21.30 -5.71
CA ALA A 97 -36.86 -20.95 -5.22
C ALA A 97 -36.61 -21.37 -3.76
N PRO A 98 -35.37 -21.72 -3.41
CA PRO A 98 -34.75 -21.30 -2.18
C PRO A 98 -33.88 -20.07 -2.45
N SER A 99 -34.22 -18.97 -1.78
CA SER A 99 -33.43 -17.76 -1.65
C SER A 99 -32.07 -18.06 -1.02
N GLY A 100 -31.05 -18.21 -1.85
CA GLY A 100 -29.65 -18.16 -1.48
C GLY A 100 -28.90 -17.38 -2.57
N ASN A 101 -28.49 -16.14 -2.28
CA ASN A 101 -27.62 -15.33 -3.15
C ASN A 101 -26.16 -15.87 -3.19
N VAL A 102 -25.98 -17.19 -3.05
CA VAL A 102 -24.68 -17.86 -2.99
C VAL A 102 -24.47 -18.53 -4.35
N GLY A 103 -23.97 -17.76 -5.33
CA GLY A 103 -23.58 -18.36 -6.62
C GLY A 103 -23.82 -17.54 -7.88
N LYS A 104 -24.05 -16.22 -7.81
CA LYS A 104 -23.94 -15.40 -9.03
C LYS A 104 -22.46 -15.29 -9.39
N GLU A 105 -22.04 -16.07 -10.38
CA GLU A 105 -20.71 -15.96 -10.99
C GLU A 105 -20.51 -14.53 -11.50
N VAL A 106 -19.56 -13.81 -10.89
CA VAL A 106 -19.22 -12.45 -11.30
C VAL A 106 -18.34 -12.53 -12.53
N LYS A 107 -18.69 -11.79 -13.58
CA LYS A 107 -17.86 -11.73 -14.79
C LYS A 107 -16.64 -10.85 -14.51
N GLY A 108 -15.45 -11.45 -14.56
CA GLY A 108 -14.22 -10.70 -14.32
C GLY A 108 -13.87 -9.74 -15.47
N THR A 109 -13.60 -8.48 -15.17
CA THR A 109 -13.08 -7.46 -16.10
C THR A 109 -11.57 -7.33 -15.96
N THR A 110 -10.85 -7.04 -17.05
CA THR A 110 -9.39 -6.83 -16.96
C THR A 110 -9.08 -5.37 -16.68
N HIS A 111 -8.37 -5.10 -15.58
CA HIS A 111 -7.93 -3.75 -15.19
C HIS A 111 -6.40 -3.70 -15.09
N THR A 112 -5.82 -2.51 -15.24
CA THR A 112 -4.38 -2.30 -15.05
C THR A 112 -4.09 -1.92 -13.60
N PHE A 113 -3.16 -2.64 -12.99
CA PHE A 113 -2.59 -2.35 -11.68
C PHE A 113 -1.09 -2.08 -11.81
N TYR A 114 -0.50 -1.54 -10.76
CA TYR A 114 0.89 -1.13 -10.75
C TYR A 114 1.57 -1.63 -9.49
N GLN A 115 2.76 -2.22 -9.63
CA GLN A 115 3.68 -2.33 -8.50
C GLN A 115 4.33 -0.96 -8.27
N VAL A 116 4.37 -0.51 -7.02
CA VAL A 116 4.87 0.82 -6.66
C VAL A 116 5.80 0.77 -5.45
N LEU A 117 6.59 1.82 -5.26
CA LEU A 117 7.24 2.14 -3.99
C LEU A 117 6.56 3.33 -3.33
N ILE A 118 6.33 3.24 -2.02
CA ILE A 118 5.82 4.32 -1.16
C ILE A 118 7.00 5.12 -0.60
N ASP A 119 6.85 6.43 -0.49
CA ASP A 119 7.77 7.27 0.27
C ASP A 119 7.69 6.96 1.77
N SER A 120 8.80 6.51 2.35
CA SER A 120 8.86 6.14 3.77
C SER A 120 8.54 7.28 4.75
N ARG A 121 8.66 8.55 4.32
CA ARG A 121 8.27 9.72 5.12
C ARG A 121 6.77 9.81 5.31
N ASP A 122 5.99 9.21 4.40
CA ASP A 122 4.53 9.26 4.42
C ASP A 122 3.93 8.07 5.19
N CYS A 123 4.66 6.96 5.32
CA CYS A 123 4.22 5.74 6.01
C CYS A 123 3.60 5.98 7.41
N PRO A 124 4.15 6.84 8.29
CA PRO A 124 3.55 7.09 9.61
C PRO A 124 2.18 7.79 9.58
N PHE A 125 1.81 8.39 8.44
CA PHE A 125 0.59 9.17 8.27
C PHE A 125 -0.51 8.42 7.51
N ILE A 126 -0.20 7.24 6.96
CA ILE A 126 -1.19 6.39 6.31
C ILE A 126 -2.11 5.80 7.39
N ARG A 127 -3.39 6.19 7.37
CA ARG A 127 -4.35 5.89 8.44
C ARG A 127 -4.74 4.41 8.52
N ALA A 128 -4.66 3.70 7.42
CA ALA A 128 -4.74 2.24 7.37
C ALA A 128 -3.30 1.73 7.34
N GLN A 129 -2.92 0.82 8.24
CA GLN A 129 -1.62 0.17 8.11
C GLN A 129 -1.62 -0.54 6.75
N THR A 130 -0.83 -0.05 5.79
CA THR A 130 -0.59 -0.77 4.54
C THR A 130 0.09 -2.06 4.93
N GLU A 131 -0.63 -3.18 4.85
CA GLU A 131 -0.03 -4.49 5.00
C GLU A 131 1.08 -4.59 3.97
N ALA A 132 2.31 -4.83 4.42
CA ALA A 132 3.44 -4.89 3.51
C ALA A 132 3.25 -6.09 2.57
N VAL A 133 3.47 -5.88 1.27
CA VAL A 133 3.38 -6.96 0.29
C VAL A 133 4.32 -8.10 0.70
N THR A 134 3.75 -9.27 0.97
CA THR A 134 4.47 -10.47 1.39
C THR A 134 4.78 -11.37 0.20
N PHE A 135 5.98 -11.92 0.20
CA PHE A 135 6.49 -12.85 -0.78
C PHE A 135 6.82 -14.18 -0.11
N LEU A 136 6.64 -15.26 -0.85
CA LEU A 136 7.09 -16.58 -0.42
C LEU A 136 8.61 -16.71 -0.68
N GLY A 137 9.38 -17.02 0.37
CA GLY A 137 10.79 -17.38 0.26
C GLY A 137 11.00 -18.69 -0.53
N ASN A 138 12.17 -18.84 -1.15
CA ASN A 138 12.45 -19.97 -2.04
C ASN A 138 12.49 -21.32 -1.30
N GLN A 139 12.15 -22.40 -2.01
CA GLN A 139 11.72 -23.70 -1.45
C GLN A 139 12.78 -24.55 -0.72
N ASP A 140 14.05 -24.15 -0.64
CA ASP A 140 15.12 -25.10 -0.29
C ASP A 140 15.44 -25.26 1.22
N SER A 141 14.81 -24.53 2.15
CA SER A 141 14.91 -24.91 3.59
C SER A 141 13.98 -24.20 4.58
N SER A 142 13.21 -23.19 4.17
CA SER A 142 12.14 -22.65 5.03
C SER A 142 11.10 -21.94 4.18
N ARG A 143 9.81 -22.19 4.41
CA ARG A 143 8.71 -21.38 3.87
C ARG A 143 8.67 -20.02 4.57
N SER A 144 9.77 -19.27 4.51
CA SER A 144 9.90 -17.97 5.13
C SER A 144 9.15 -16.96 4.29
N LEU A 145 8.08 -16.40 4.84
CA LEU A 145 7.44 -15.20 4.27
C LEU A 145 8.39 -14.02 4.51
N TYR A 146 8.64 -13.25 3.47
CA TYR A 146 9.36 -11.98 3.59
C TYR A 146 8.50 -10.86 3.01
N ALA A 147 8.45 -9.73 3.69
CA ALA A 147 7.77 -8.55 3.20
C ALA A 147 8.78 -7.50 2.76
N ILE A 148 8.44 -6.69 1.76
CA ILE A 148 9.23 -5.53 1.38
C ILE A 148 8.51 -4.29 1.92
N PRO A 149 9.03 -3.65 2.99
CA PRO A 149 8.45 -2.41 3.50
C PRO A 149 8.37 -1.37 2.40
N GLY A 150 7.22 -0.68 2.29
CA GLY A 150 7.02 0.37 1.29
C GLY A 150 6.78 -0.14 -0.13
N LEU A 151 6.73 -1.44 -0.39
CA LEU A 151 6.22 -1.99 -1.66
C LEU A 151 4.71 -2.15 -1.58
N ASP A 152 3.99 -1.71 -2.62
CA ASP A 152 2.53 -1.74 -2.67
C ASP A 152 1.99 -1.99 -4.08
N TYR A 153 0.68 -2.24 -4.18
CA TYR A 153 -0.06 -2.46 -5.42
C TYR A 153 -1.19 -1.45 -5.56
N VAL A 154 -1.18 -0.70 -6.65
CA VAL A 154 -2.09 0.45 -6.83
C VAL A 154 -2.91 0.27 -8.11
N ALA A 155 -4.20 0.53 -8.02
CA ALA A 155 -5.10 0.54 -9.17
C ALA A 155 -4.88 1.79 -10.03
N HIS A 156 -5.13 1.70 -11.33
CA HIS A 156 -4.95 2.85 -12.24
C HIS A 156 -5.73 4.09 -11.79
N GLU A 157 -6.96 3.91 -11.32
CA GLU A 157 -7.85 4.99 -10.85
C GLU A 157 -7.39 5.73 -9.59
N ASP A 158 -6.43 5.15 -8.86
CA ASP A 158 -5.90 5.67 -7.60
C ASP A 158 -4.57 6.42 -7.76
N ILE A 159 -4.05 6.51 -8.98
CA ILE A 159 -2.83 7.26 -9.31
C ILE A 159 -3.19 8.71 -9.67
N LEU A 160 -2.75 9.66 -8.86
CA LEU A 160 -2.73 11.09 -9.20
C LEU A 160 -1.30 11.47 -9.63
N PRO A 161 -0.99 11.50 -10.95
CA PRO A 161 0.37 11.73 -11.42
C PRO A 161 0.85 13.15 -11.08
N TYR A 162 2.15 13.29 -10.84
CA TYR A 162 2.81 14.58 -10.73
C TYR A 162 4.25 14.52 -11.25
N SER A 163 4.81 15.68 -11.60
CA SER A 163 6.23 15.84 -11.93
C SER A 163 6.96 16.64 -10.85
N SER A 164 8.25 16.33 -10.65
CA SER A 164 9.10 17.02 -9.70
C SER A 164 10.43 17.39 -10.35
N PRO A 165 11.02 18.56 -10.06
CA PRO A 165 12.37 18.89 -10.50
C PRO A 165 13.45 18.20 -9.65
N GLU A 166 13.09 17.54 -8.55
CA GLU A 166 14.03 16.86 -7.67
C GLU A 166 14.61 15.59 -8.31
N LYS A 167 15.92 15.38 -8.15
CA LYS A 167 16.60 14.15 -8.60
C LYS A 167 16.27 12.94 -7.73
N THR A 168 15.91 13.19 -6.46
CA THR A 168 15.57 12.19 -5.44
C THR A 168 14.24 12.55 -4.78
N PRO A 169 13.12 12.51 -5.53
CA PRO A 169 11.81 12.98 -5.07
C PRO A 169 11.21 12.06 -3.98
N LEU A 170 11.68 10.81 -3.90
CA LEU A 170 11.12 9.77 -3.05
C LEU A 170 12.17 9.20 -2.08
N HIS A 171 11.83 9.08 -0.79
CA HIS A 171 12.70 8.46 0.20
C HIS A 171 12.37 6.96 0.36
N HIS A 172 13.13 6.09 -0.30
CA HIS A 172 12.97 4.64 -0.20
C HIS A 172 14.29 3.90 -0.49
N GLU A 173 14.59 2.84 0.27
CA GLU A 173 15.86 2.09 0.14
C GLU A 173 16.08 1.44 -1.24
N LEU A 174 14.99 1.09 -1.90
CA LEU A 174 15.00 0.51 -3.24
C LEU A 174 14.99 1.54 -4.38
N PHE A 175 14.77 2.83 -4.10
CA PHE A 175 14.60 3.84 -5.15
C PHE A 175 15.83 3.92 -6.06
N ASP A 176 17.00 4.23 -5.49
CA ASP A 176 18.26 4.33 -6.25
C ASP A 176 18.78 2.99 -6.73
N LYS A 177 18.26 1.88 -6.18
CA LYS A 177 18.58 0.53 -6.67
C LYS A 177 17.80 0.24 -7.93
N PHE A 178 16.54 0.66 -8.03
CA PHE A 178 15.64 0.30 -9.12
C PHE A 178 15.56 1.33 -10.24
N LEU A 179 15.76 2.61 -9.92
CA LEU A 179 15.55 3.72 -10.84
C LEU A 179 16.81 4.58 -10.94
N THR A 180 17.06 5.12 -12.13
CA THR A 180 18.13 6.10 -12.35
C THR A 180 17.57 7.36 -12.99
N TYR A 181 17.98 8.52 -12.50
CA TYR A 181 17.50 9.81 -12.98
C TYR A 181 18.03 10.09 -14.39
N GLN A 182 17.13 10.37 -15.34
CA GLN A 182 17.44 10.72 -16.71
C GLN A 182 16.63 11.96 -17.16
N PRO A 183 17.23 13.15 -17.20
CA PRO A 183 16.51 14.39 -17.48
C PRO A 183 15.93 14.48 -18.90
N GLU A 184 16.44 13.69 -19.84
CA GLU A 184 15.98 13.65 -21.24
C GLU A 184 14.75 12.75 -21.45
N ARG A 185 14.26 12.09 -20.40
CA ARG A 185 13.10 11.19 -20.42
C ARG A 185 11.91 11.83 -19.73
N ASP A 186 10.72 11.37 -20.11
CA ASP A 186 9.46 11.69 -19.44
C ASP A 186 8.68 10.39 -19.19
N PRO A 187 8.52 9.92 -17.94
CA PRO A 187 9.04 10.51 -16.70
C PRO A 187 10.59 10.45 -16.61
N PRO A 188 11.24 11.31 -15.80
CA PRO A 188 12.70 11.47 -15.77
C PRO A 188 13.43 10.36 -14.98
N PHE A 189 12.91 9.13 -15.00
CA PHE A 189 13.50 7.98 -14.32
C PHE A 189 13.42 6.74 -15.21
N GLU A 190 14.54 6.04 -15.38
CA GLU A 190 14.60 4.79 -16.12
C GLU A 190 14.85 3.59 -15.19
N ALA A 191 14.29 2.43 -15.54
CA ALA A 191 14.53 1.15 -14.88
C ALA A 191 15.98 0.68 -15.01
N GLN A 192 16.63 0.45 -13.87
CA GLN A 192 17.91 -0.25 -13.77
C GLN A 192 17.74 -1.77 -13.96
N ASP A 193 18.85 -2.48 -14.20
CA ASP A 193 18.85 -3.94 -14.41
C ASP A 193 18.30 -4.73 -13.23
N THR A 194 18.52 -4.23 -12.02
CA THR A 194 17.94 -4.74 -10.77
C THR A 194 16.41 -4.77 -10.81
N LEU A 195 15.76 -3.69 -11.27
CA LEU A 195 14.31 -3.62 -11.42
C LEU A 195 13.83 -4.55 -12.53
N ARG A 196 14.57 -4.63 -13.65
CA ARG A 196 14.23 -5.54 -14.76
C ARG A 196 14.31 -7.01 -14.32
N ALA A 197 15.35 -7.37 -13.57
CA ALA A 197 15.49 -8.72 -13.00
C ALA A 197 14.41 -9.02 -11.97
N TRP A 198 14.09 -8.05 -11.11
CA TRP A 198 12.99 -8.15 -10.16
C TRP A 198 11.64 -8.34 -10.86
N GLN A 199 11.34 -7.55 -11.88
CA GLN A 199 10.12 -7.68 -12.68
C GLN A 199 10.06 -9.07 -13.33
N LYS A 200 11.12 -9.55 -13.98
CA LYS A 200 11.16 -10.88 -14.60
C LYS A 200 10.84 -12.02 -13.61
N LYS A 201 11.26 -11.88 -12.36
CA LYS A 201 11.00 -12.87 -11.30
C LYS A 201 9.57 -12.80 -10.75
N ASN A 202 9.02 -11.59 -10.60
CA ASN A 202 7.76 -11.37 -9.88
C ASN A 202 6.52 -11.27 -10.80
N HIS A 203 6.69 -10.76 -12.03
CA HIS A 203 5.60 -10.53 -12.98
C HIS A 203 4.73 -11.77 -13.25
N PRO A 204 5.27 -12.99 -13.41
CA PRO A 204 4.43 -14.18 -13.66
C PRO A 204 3.42 -14.46 -12.53
N TRP A 205 3.78 -14.18 -11.28
CA TRP A 205 2.89 -14.41 -10.13
C TRP A 205 1.79 -13.34 -10.04
N LEU A 206 2.10 -12.12 -10.50
CA LEU A 206 1.18 -10.99 -10.50
C LEU A 206 0.09 -11.16 -11.56
N GLU A 207 0.42 -11.69 -12.74
CA GLU A 207 -0.57 -11.97 -13.80
C GLU A 207 -1.56 -13.08 -13.40
N LEU A 208 -1.21 -13.92 -12.43
CA LEU A 208 -2.09 -14.93 -11.85
C LEU A 208 -2.93 -14.40 -10.68
N SER A 209 -2.72 -13.15 -10.26
CA SER A 209 -3.41 -12.56 -9.12
C SER A 209 -4.73 -11.93 -9.56
N ASP A 210 -5.81 -12.40 -8.96
CA ASP A 210 -7.16 -11.86 -9.13
C ASP A 210 -7.47 -10.82 -8.04
N VAL A 211 -8.26 -9.80 -8.39
CA VAL A 211 -8.72 -8.75 -7.47
C VAL A 211 -10.22 -8.90 -7.25
N HIS A 212 -10.66 -8.92 -6.01
CA HIS A 212 -12.07 -9.14 -5.66
C HIS A 212 -12.61 -7.93 -4.92
N LYS A 213 -13.71 -7.36 -5.40
CA LYS A 213 -14.35 -6.19 -4.80
C LYS A 213 -15.76 -6.54 -4.34
N GLU A 214 -16.13 -6.09 -3.14
CA GLU A 214 -17.48 -6.26 -2.60
C GLU A 214 -17.82 -5.13 -1.62
N THR A 215 -19.03 -4.60 -1.72
CA THR A 215 -19.56 -3.63 -0.76
C THR A 215 -20.69 -4.26 0.05
N THR A 216 -20.51 -4.30 1.38
CA THR A 216 -21.55 -4.70 2.32
C THR A 216 -21.73 -3.61 3.36
N GLU A 217 -22.98 -3.23 3.66
CA GLU A 217 -23.31 -2.23 4.69
C GLU A 217 -22.56 -0.89 4.55
N GLY A 218 -22.29 -0.47 3.30
CA GLY A 218 -21.55 0.77 3.01
C GLY A 218 -20.03 0.67 3.20
N VAL A 219 -19.50 -0.51 3.48
CA VAL A 219 -18.06 -0.80 3.55
C VAL A 219 -17.64 -1.56 2.30
N ARG A 220 -16.74 -0.97 1.51
CA ARG A 220 -16.16 -1.61 0.33
C ARG A 220 -14.83 -2.27 0.68
N VAL A 221 -14.73 -3.56 0.40
CA VAL A 221 -13.52 -4.38 0.52
C VAL A 221 -12.95 -4.61 -0.88
N THR A 222 -11.63 -4.62 -0.99
CA THR A 222 -10.87 -4.88 -2.22
C THR A 222 -9.68 -5.76 -1.90
#